data_AF-A0A7Y7XVC4-F1
#
_entry.id   AF-A0A7Y7XVC4-F1
#
_cell.length_a   1.000
_cell.length_b   1.000
_cell.length_c   1.000
_cell.angle_alpha   90.00
_cell.angle_beta   90.00
_cell.angle_gamma   90.00
#
_symmetry.space_group_name_H-M   'P 1'
#
loop_
_entity.id
_entity.type
_entity.pdbx_description
1 polymer ?
#
loop_
_entity_poly.entity_id
_entity_poly.type
_entity_poly.pdbx_seq_one_letter_code
_entity_poly.pdbx_strand_id
1 'polypeptide(L)' 'MQKDIDAGKLTDTKIFTNQQVIDELQSKLDAARIRSFSNPSPANLKAVERAQGDLSNVIRDGECLIKGCVPGKYITPVKK' A
#
# COMPACT_ATOMS: atom_id res chain seq x y z
N MET A 1 5.72 17.93 2.88
CA MET A 1 6.32 16.93 1.99
C MET A 1 5.79 17.04 0.56
N GLN A 2 4.48 16.89 0.30
CA GLN A 2 3.90 16.98 -1.06
C GLN A 2 4.37 18.21 -1.85
N LYS A 3 4.29 19.42 -1.27
CA LYS A 3 4.75 20.67 -1.91
C LYS A 3 6.22 20.65 -2.38
N ASP A 4 7.10 19.96 -1.66
CA ASP A 4 8.53 19.89 -2.01
C ASP A 4 8.81 18.80 -3.07
N ILE A 5 7.95 17.78 -3.17
CA ILE A 5 7.94 16.84 -4.29
C ILE A 5 7.48 17.58 -5.56
N ASP A 6 6.37 18.31 -5.47
CA ASP A 6 5.80 19.05 -6.60
C ASP A 6 6.76 20.15 -7.10
N ALA A 7 7.54 20.75 -6.19
CA ALA A 7 8.58 21.73 -6.53
C ALA A 7 9.90 21.10 -7.02
N GLY A 8 9.98 19.78 -7.16
CA GLY A 8 11.17 19.06 -7.65
C GLY A 8 12.34 19.00 -6.66
N LYS A 9 12.15 19.39 -5.40
CA LYS A 9 13.20 19.35 -4.36
C LYS A 9 13.41 17.95 -3.80
N LEU A 10 12.41 17.09 -3.93
CA LEU A 10 12.44 15.66 -3.62
C LEU A 10 12.36 14.87 -4.93
N THR A 11 13.48 14.83 -5.64
CA THR A 11 13.61 14.01 -6.85
C THR A 11 13.45 12.53 -6.49
N ASP A 12 12.82 11.76 -7.38
CA ASP A 12 12.57 10.31 -7.23
C ASP A 12 11.70 9.88 -6.03
N THR A 13 10.99 10.82 -5.40
CA THR A 13 10.03 10.53 -4.33
C THR A 13 8.60 10.66 -4.84
N LYS A 14 7.79 9.62 -4.66
CA LYS A 14 6.36 9.62 -4.98
C LYS A 14 5.54 9.23 -3.76
N ILE A 15 4.49 10.01 -3.50
CA ILE A 15 3.46 9.66 -2.52
C ILE A 15 2.31 9.01 -3.29
N PHE A 16 1.97 7.78 -2.90
CA PHE A 16 0.74 7.13 -3.28
C PHE A 16 -0.29 7.41 -2.21
N THR A 17 -1.40 8.03 -2.61
CA THR A 17 -2.48 8.35 -1.68
C THR A 17 -3.10 7.08 -1.12
N ASN A 18 -3.81 7.20 0.00
CA ASN A 18 -4.53 6.07 0.58
C ASN A 18 -5.46 5.39 -0.43
N GLN A 19 -6.19 6.18 -1.24
CA GLN A 19 -7.03 5.64 -2.31
C GLN A 19 -6.24 4.82 -3.34
N GLN A 20 -5.08 5.31 -3.79
CA GLN A 20 -4.24 4.57 -4.74
C GLN A 20 -3.71 3.26 -4.16
N VAL A 21 -3.41 3.23 -2.86
CA VAL A 21 -3.00 1.99 -2.18
C VAL A 21 -4.19 1.03 -2.05
N ILE A 22 -5.38 1.54 -1.73
CA ILE A 22 -6.63 0.75 -1.68
C ILE A 22 -6.92 0.12 -3.04
N ASP A 23 -6.86 0.89 -4.12
CA ASP A 23 -7.17 0.40 -5.47
C ASP A 23 -6.20 -0.73 -5.89
N GLU A 24 -4.91 -0.56 -5.60
CA GLU A 24 -3.87 -1.57 -5.86
C GLU A 24 -4.09 -2.86 -5.04
N LEU A 25 -4.43 -2.72 -3.75
CA LEU A 25 -4.71 -3.88 -2.88
C LEU A 25 -6.01 -4.60 -3.26
N GLN A 26 -7.02 -3.86 -3.69
CA GLN A 26 -8.26 -4.43 -4.22
C GLN A 26 -7.97 -5.26 -5.47
N SER A 27 -7.16 -4.75 -6.40
CA SER A 27 -6.75 -5.52 -7.60
C SER A 27 -6.02 -6.81 -7.24
N LYS A 28 -5.14 -6.78 -6.23
CA LYS A 28 -4.43 -7.98 -5.74
C LYS A 28 -5.36 -8.99 -5.08
N LEU A 29 -6.34 -8.52 -4.31
CA LEU A 29 -7.36 -9.36 -3.71
C LEU A 29 -8.21 -10.05 -4.78
N ASP A 30 -8.62 -9.31 -5.81
CA ASP A 30 -9.40 -9.87 -6.91
C ASP A 30 -8.60 -10.92 -7.69
N ALA A 31 -7.32 -10.65 -7.98
CA ALA A 31 -6.43 -11.64 -8.58
C ALA A 31 -6.24 -12.89 -7.70
N ALA A 32 -6.14 -12.72 -6.38
CA ALA A 32 -6.06 -13.85 -5.44
C ALA A 32 -7.35 -14.68 -5.43
N ARG A 33 -8.52 -14.03 -5.46
CA ARG A 33 -9.83 -14.69 -5.52
C ARG A 33 -9.98 -15.50 -6.81
N ILE A 34 -9.61 -14.94 -7.95
CA ILE A 34 -9.61 -15.64 -9.25
C ILE A 34 -8.71 -16.89 -9.18
N ARG A 35 -7.46 -16.75 -8.71
CA ARG A 35 -6.55 -17.89 -8.55
C ARG A 35 -7.10 -18.97 -7.63
N SER A 36 -7.69 -18.57 -6.50
CA SER A 36 -8.29 -19.50 -5.54
C SER A 36 -9.51 -20.22 -6.11
N PHE A 37 -10.30 -19.54 -6.94
CA PHE A 37 -11.45 -20.14 -7.63
C PHE A 37 -11.00 -21.16 -8.68
N SER A 38 -10.00 -20.81 -9.49
CA SER A 38 -9.47 -21.71 -10.54
C SER A 38 -8.68 -22.90 -9.99
N ASN A 39 -8.00 -22.73 -8.85
CA ASN A 39 -7.23 -23.80 -8.20
C ASN A 39 -7.38 -23.73 -6.67
N PRO A 40 -8.42 -24.35 -6.11
CA PRO A 40 -8.66 -24.35 -4.67
C PRO A 40 -7.53 -25.09 -3.96
N SER A 41 -6.74 -24.37 -3.18
CA SER A 41 -5.72 -24.95 -2.31
C SER A 41 -5.66 -24.17 -1.00
N PRO A 42 -5.24 -24.81 0.11
CA PRO A 42 -5.05 -24.11 1.38
C PRO A 42 -4.12 -22.88 1.25
N ALA A 43 -3.11 -22.97 0.37
CA ALA A 43 -2.20 -21.86 0.11
C ALA A 43 -2.90 -20.68 -0.58
N ASN A 44 -3.76 -20.95 -1.57
CA ASN A 44 -4.51 -19.91 -2.29
C ASN A 44 -5.59 -19.26 -1.41
N LEU A 45 -6.29 -20.05 -0.59
CA LEU A 45 -7.26 -19.52 0.38
C LEU A 45 -6.58 -18.59 1.39
N LYS A 46 -5.44 -19.01 1.94
CA LYS A 46 -4.63 -18.18 2.84
C LYS A 46 -4.11 -16.90 2.17
N ALA A 47 -3.83 -16.95 0.86
CA ALA A 47 -3.43 -15.76 0.11
C ALA A 47 -4.59 -14.75 -0.03
N VAL A 48 -5.84 -15.21 -0.21
CA VAL A 48 -7.04 -14.36 -0.23
C VAL A 48 -7.26 -13.71 1.15
N GLU A 49 -7.17 -14.49 2.23
CA GLU A 49 -7.32 -13.98 3.60
C GLU A 49 -6.30 -12.88 3.92
N ARG A 50 -5.04 -13.10 3.55
CA ARG A 50 -3.97 -12.10 3.73
C ARG A 50 -4.23 -10.83 2.94
N ALA A 51 -4.54 -10.95 1.65
CA ALA A 51 -4.85 -9.79 0.81
C ALA A 51 -6.06 -9.00 1.33
N GLN A 52 -7.07 -9.69 1.86
CA GLN A 52 -8.22 -9.07 2.50
C GLN A 52 -7.83 -8.31 3.78
N GLY A 53 -6.99 -8.93 4.63
CA GLY A 53 -6.47 -8.30 5.84
C GLY A 53 -5.65 -7.05 5.54
N ASP A 54 -4.75 -7.11 4.56
CA ASP A 54 -3.92 -5.97 4.13
C ASP A 54 -4.81 -4.80 3.66
N LEU A 55 -5.82 -5.08 2.84
CA LEU A 55 -6.78 -4.07 2.39
C LEU A 55 -7.55 -3.45 3.56
N SER A 56 -8.04 -4.27 4.49
CA SER A 56 -8.77 -3.79 5.66
C SER A 56 -7.90 -2.92 6.58
N ASN A 57 -6.63 -3.27 6.77
CA ASN A 57 -5.70 -2.49 7.57
C ASN A 57 -5.45 -1.10 6.95
N VAL A 58 -5.18 -1.05 5.63
CA VAL A 58 -4.95 0.22 4.92
C VAL A 58 -6.18 1.13 4.97
N ILE A 59 -7.39 0.57 4.84
CA ILE A 59 -8.64 1.33 4.95
C ILE A 59 -8.81 1.88 6.37
N ARG A 60 -8.56 1.06 7.40
CA ARG A 60 -8.74 1.45 8.80
C ARG A 60 -7.77 2.55 9.21
N ASP A 61 -6.51 2.42 8.81
CA ASP A 61 -5.41 3.26 9.30
C ASP A 61 -5.16 4.48 8.41
N GLY A 62 -5.81 4.55 7.24
CA GLY A 62 -5.63 5.65 6.29
C GLY A 62 -4.20 5.69 5.73
N GLU A 63 -3.53 4.54 5.63
CA GLU A 63 -2.12 4.47 5.25
C GLU A 63 -1.86 5.00 3.83
N CYS A 64 -0.73 5.66 3.65
CA CYS A 64 -0.22 6.07 2.35
C CYS A 64 1.18 5.47 2.14
N LEU A 65 1.56 5.24 0.88
CA LEU A 65 2.86 4.67 0.56
C LEU A 65 3.78 5.75 0.02
N ILE A 66 4.98 5.86 0.59
CA ILE A 66 6.03 6.73 0.08
C ILE A 66 7.08 5.86 -0.61
N LYS A 67 7.26 6.07 -1.91
CA LYS A 67 8.28 5.40 -2.71
C LYS A 67 9.42 6.37 -2.98
N GLY A 68 10.66 5.93 -2.78
CA GLY A 68 11.86 6.73 -3.00
C GLY A 68 12.68 6.94 -1.73
N CYS A 69 13.82 7.60 -1.86
CA CYS A 69 14.65 7.98 -0.72
C CYS A 69 14.18 9.32 -0.17
N VAL A 70 13.63 9.30 1.05
CA VAL A 70 13.16 10.51 1.74
C VAL A 70 14.25 10.99 2.71
N PRO A 71 14.77 12.21 2.55
CA PRO A 71 15.70 12.81 3.51
C PRO A 71 15.08 12.87 4.91
N GLY A 72 15.87 12.53 5.94
CA GLY A 72 15.39 12.43 7.33
C GLY A 72 14.73 13.69 7.88
N LYS A 73 15.05 14.89 7.35
CA LYS A 73 14.40 16.15 7.72
C LYS A 73 12.87 16.17 7.47
N TYR A 74 12.37 15.28 6.63
CA TYR A 74 10.93 15.12 6.34
C TYR A 74 10.24 14.09 7.24
N ILE A 75 10.97 13.38 8.09
CA ILE A 75 10.45 12.31 8.94
C ILE A 75 10.63 12.73 10.40
N THR A 76 9.53 12.96 11.09
CA THR A 76 9.56 13.17 12.54
C THR A 76 9.23 11.84 13.23
N PRO A 77 10.22 11.15 13.82
CA PRO A 77 9.95 9.90 14.51
C PRO A 77 9.06 10.17 15.73
N VAL A 78 7.95 9.45 15.82
CA VAL A 78 7.11 9.44 17.02
C VAL A 78 7.75 8.46 18.00
N LYS A 79 8.16 8.95 19.18
CA LYS A 79 8.63 8.05 20.26
C LYS A 79 7.44 7.22 20.73
N LYS A 80 7.60 5.90 20.75
CA LYS A 80 6.65 4.96 21.36
C LYS A 80 6.78 4.98 22.87
#